data_AF-A0A353PCW1-F1
#
_entry.id   AF-A0A353PCW1-F1
#
_cell.length_a   1.000
_cell.length_b   1.000
_cell.length_c   1.000
_cell.angle_alpha   90.00
_cell.angle_beta   90.00
_cell.angle_gamma   90.00
#
_symmetry.space_group_name_H-M   'P 1'
#
loop_
_entity.id
_entity.type
_entity.pdbx_description
1 polymer ?
#
loop_
_entity_poly.entity_id
_entity_poly.type
_entity_poly.pdbx_seq_one_letter_code
_entity_poly.pdbx_strand_id
1 'polypeptide(L)'
;MYCFPSRTFPMQRTPEPSTDGSWLSFKNLGQIWRGRRRYLNAIVTVYKIDRSYRKVRARTKHLSDWKERKPYFKAAHPKNAELLYNLCKHNGATWVKLAQFMSARPDMLPREYIDALKKLQNDAKPVPFHDVVPVMEDQLGANWRDHFEWVEEDPAATASIGQVHRAKLKDGRLVAIKVQLPNVKELFYQDFGLFRMMAELLKSRVPQIDIKQMIEQLLKMTAEELDFRIEAENMRIFSQQQHHPRIRIPVLVEDLSKEKVIVTEWIEGTRLVSHLDRNNKEEARDLLSVVQDSYMQQITKFGVFQADPHPGNFMVDQDKNVWILDYGVIGRLTPKETMNYTRLMLYMLNQGKGQDETQAGENLGKLMQECGFGGIDAETVEDLSQYFIRTKRGKPEAKTRAGEIMRDMKKKGVDEVIEELMEVFQEHRIIVPDSFVGMSRVLMTVGGLMQIYRVPFNMMPGMSKAS
;
A
#
# COMPACT_ATOMS: atom_id res chain seq x y z
N MET A 1 -5.33 -14.13 -39.54
CA MET A 1 -6.56 -13.46 -39.98
C MET A 1 -7.73 -14.30 -39.51
N TYR A 2 -8.21 -14.07 -38.28
CA TYR A 2 -9.48 -14.59 -37.76
C TYR A 2 -10.04 -13.54 -36.80
N CYS A 3 -11.13 -12.92 -37.23
CA CYS A 3 -11.83 -11.84 -36.54
C CYS A 3 -12.57 -12.38 -35.30
N PHE A 4 -12.33 -11.76 -34.14
CA PHE A 4 -13.23 -11.86 -32.99
C PHE A 4 -14.35 -10.81 -33.14
N PRO A 5 -15.63 -11.16 -32.96
CA PRO A 5 -16.72 -10.19 -33.00
C PRO A 5 -16.72 -9.35 -31.72
N SER A 6 -16.63 -8.03 -31.89
CA SER A 6 -16.81 -7.02 -30.85
C SER A 6 -18.27 -7.04 -30.33
N ARG A 7 -18.52 -7.81 -29.28
CA ARG A 7 -19.72 -7.61 -28.44
C ARG A 7 -19.41 -6.50 -27.44
N THR A 8 -19.83 -5.29 -27.79
CA THR A 8 -19.99 -4.17 -26.86
C THR A 8 -21.09 -4.54 -25.86
N PHE A 9 -20.68 -5.02 -24.68
CA PHE A 9 -21.59 -5.04 -23.54
C PHE A 9 -21.76 -3.60 -23.04
N PRO A 10 -22.99 -3.15 -22.75
CA PRO A 10 -23.21 -1.82 -22.21
C PRO A 10 -22.50 -1.73 -20.84
N MET A 11 -21.58 -0.78 -20.70
CA MET A 11 -21.12 -0.34 -19.38
C MET A 11 -22.36 -0.01 -18.56
N GLN A 12 -22.67 -0.83 -17.56
CA GLN A 12 -23.54 -0.38 -16.48
C GLN A 12 -22.85 0.84 -15.88
N ARG A 13 -23.45 2.03 -16.08
CA ARG A 13 -23.04 3.25 -15.41
C ARG A 13 -22.98 2.94 -13.92
N THR A 14 -21.80 3.07 -13.32
CA THR A 14 -21.70 3.30 -11.89
C THR A 14 -22.67 4.43 -11.54
N PRO A 15 -23.48 4.31 -10.47
CA PRO A 15 -24.29 5.45 -10.05
C PRO A 15 -23.32 6.61 -9.78
N GLU A 16 -23.43 7.67 -10.59
CA GLU A 16 -22.75 8.92 -10.29
C GLU A 16 -23.17 9.33 -8.88
N PRO A 17 -22.24 9.70 -7.99
CA PRO A 17 -22.61 10.26 -6.70
C PRO A 17 -23.44 11.50 -7.01
N SER A 18 -24.67 11.56 -6.47
CA SER A 18 -25.59 12.64 -6.75
C SER A 18 -24.89 13.97 -6.48
N THR A 19 -24.89 14.84 -7.48
CA THR A 19 -24.33 16.19 -7.44
C THR A 19 -25.25 17.17 -6.71
N ASP A 20 -26.37 16.68 -6.16
CA ASP A 20 -27.26 17.48 -5.33
C ASP A 20 -26.75 17.50 -3.88
N GLY A 21 -26.69 18.71 -3.30
CA GLY A 21 -26.34 18.92 -1.90
C GLY A 21 -27.38 18.39 -0.90
N SER A 22 -28.08 17.30 -1.20
CA SER A 22 -29.19 16.73 -0.43
C SER A 22 -28.74 15.83 0.73
N TRP A 23 -27.53 16.01 1.24
CA TRP A 23 -26.93 15.20 2.32
C TRP A 23 -27.60 15.38 3.70
N LEU A 24 -28.55 16.32 3.82
CA LEU A 24 -29.34 16.62 5.02
C LEU A 24 -30.72 15.92 5.02
N SER A 25 -30.78 14.63 4.69
CA SER A 25 -32.01 13.84 4.93
C SER A 25 -32.13 13.47 6.42
N PHE A 26 -33.35 13.34 6.94
CA PHE A 26 -33.62 12.95 8.32
C PHE A 26 -32.98 11.59 8.72
N LYS A 27 -32.72 10.69 7.77
CA LYS A 27 -31.98 9.43 7.99
C LYS A 27 -30.49 9.66 8.26
N ASN A 28 -29.86 10.66 7.61
CA ASN A 28 -28.45 11.02 7.82
C ASN A 28 -28.23 11.68 9.19
N LEU A 29 -29.18 12.50 9.65
CA LEU A 29 -29.12 13.14 10.97
C LEU A 29 -29.08 12.12 12.13
N GLY A 30 -29.85 11.03 12.03
CA GLY A 30 -29.84 9.94 13.02
C GLY A 30 -28.55 9.09 13.03
N GLN A 31 -27.83 9.01 11.91
CA GLN A 31 -26.52 8.37 11.83
C GLN A 31 -25.41 9.29 12.36
N ILE A 32 -25.47 10.59 12.06
CA ILE A 32 -24.56 11.60 12.62
C ILE A 32 -24.63 11.64 14.16
N TRP A 33 -25.83 11.47 14.73
CA TRP A 33 -26.02 11.45 16.18
C TRP A 33 -25.39 10.23 16.86
N ARG A 34 -25.38 9.06 16.21
CA ARG A 34 -24.70 7.84 16.70
C ARG A 34 -23.18 7.98 16.64
N GLY A 35 -22.64 8.72 15.67
CA GLY A 35 -21.20 9.00 15.51
C GLY A 35 -20.66 10.21 16.30
N ARG A 36 -21.52 11.04 16.91
CA ARG A 36 -21.15 12.36 17.49
C ARG A 36 -19.92 12.38 18.39
N ARG A 37 -19.73 11.33 19.20
CA ARG A 37 -18.59 11.23 20.12
C ARG A 37 -17.28 11.00 19.35
N ARG A 38 -17.32 10.20 18.28
CA ARG A 38 -16.18 9.98 17.37
C ARG A 38 -15.81 11.29 16.66
N TYR A 39 -16.81 12.03 16.19
CA TYR A 39 -16.62 13.33 15.53
C TYR A 39 -16.01 14.38 16.44
N LEU A 40 -16.54 14.55 17.66
CA LEU A 40 -16.00 15.48 18.64
C LEU A 40 -14.55 15.13 19.01
N ASN A 41 -14.26 13.85 19.23
CA ASN A 41 -12.90 13.39 19.52
C ASN A 41 -11.94 13.71 18.37
N ALA A 42 -12.35 13.50 17.12
CA ALA A 42 -11.53 13.83 15.95
C ALA A 42 -11.21 15.33 15.85
N ILE A 43 -12.23 16.18 15.99
CA ILE A 43 -12.07 17.65 15.94
C ILE A 43 -11.15 18.12 17.07
N VAL A 44 -11.35 17.61 18.29
CA VAL A 44 -10.51 17.96 19.45
C VAL A 44 -9.06 17.52 19.24
N THR A 45 -8.82 16.32 18.71
CA THR A 45 -7.48 15.83 18.41
C THR A 45 -6.79 16.69 17.36
N VAL A 46 -7.48 17.02 16.26
CA VAL A 46 -6.94 17.90 15.22
C VAL A 46 -6.63 19.29 15.78
N TYR A 47 -7.50 19.85 16.63
CA TYR A 47 -7.24 21.11 17.30
C TYR A 47 -6.02 21.04 18.23
N LYS A 48 -5.82 19.95 18.96
CA LYS A 48 -4.62 19.75 19.82
C LYS A 48 -3.34 19.71 19.00
N ILE A 49 -3.33 18.98 17.88
CA ILE A 49 -2.18 18.90 16.96
C ILE A 49 -1.90 20.28 16.36
N ASP A 50 -2.91 20.98 15.87
CA ASP A 50 -2.74 22.30 15.29
C ASP A 50 -2.27 23.34 16.33
N ARG A 51 -2.80 23.30 17.56
CA ARG A 51 -2.30 24.14 18.66
C ARG A 51 -0.84 23.85 18.98
N SER A 52 -0.43 22.59 18.93
CA SER A 52 0.97 22.17 19.09
C SER A 52 1.87 22.85 18.04
N TYR A 53 1.52 22.75 16.75
CA TYR A 53 2.28 23.40 15.68
C TYR A 53 2.22 24.93 15.70
N ARG A 54 1.09 25.54 16.10
CA ARG A 54 1.01 27.00 16.30
C ARG A 54 1.99 27.48 17.38
N LYS A 55 2.18 26.73 18.47
CA LYS A 55 3.19 27.06 19.49
C LYS A 55 4.60 26.97 18.92
N VAL A 56 4.90 25.96 18.10
CA VAL A 56 6.21 25.83 17.43
C VAL A 56 6.43 27.03 16.49
N ARG A 57 5.47 27.34 15.62
CA ARG A 57 5.52 28.50 14.70
C ARG A 57 5.77 29.83 15.45
N ALA A 58 5.08 30.04 16.57
CA ALA A 58 5.25 31.24 17.38
C ALA A 58 6.64 31.34 18.01
N ARG A 59 7.21 30.21 18.47
CA ARG A 59 8.56 30.15 19.05
C ARG A 59 9.65 30.36 18.00
N THR A 60 9.46 29.82 16.80
CA THR A 60 10.45 29.90 15.71
C THR A 60 10.21 31.07 14.76
N LYS A 61 9.37 32.04 15.12
CA LYS A 61 9.04 33.19 14.24
C LYS A 61 10.23 34.08 13.87
N HIS A 62 11.29 34.03 14.68
CA HIS A 62 12.50 34.82 14.52
C HIS A 62 13.53 34.17 13.58
N LEU A 63 13.34 32.88 13.26
CA LEU A 63 14.19 32.15 12.32
C LEU A 63 13.61 32.29 10.91
N SER A 64 14.39 32.82 9.98
CA SER A 64 13.98 33.01 8.58
C SER A 64 14.18 31.75 7.74
N ASP A 65 15.21 30.95 8.02
CA ASP A 65 15.50 29.72 7.28
C ASP A 65 14.65 28.54 7.79
N TRP A 66 14.02 27.82 6.87
CA TRP A 66 13.32 26.58 7.18
C TRP A 66 14.25 25.51 7.79
N LYS A 67 15.52 25.45 7.36
CA LYS A 67 16.49 24.47 7.87
C LYS A 67 16.70 24.63 9.38
N GLU A 68 16.71 25.86 9.88
CA GLU A 68 16.84 26.17 11.31
C GLU A 68 15.54 25.90 12.09
N ARG A 69 14.38 26.01 11.42
CA ARG A 69 13.06 25.75 12.03
C ARG A 69 12.76 24.26 12.13
N LYS A 70 13.25 23.45 11.18
CA LYS A 70 12.97 22.00 11.02
C LYS A 70 13.15 21.21 12.34
N PRO A 71 14.23 21.36 13.14
CA PRO A 71 14.40 20.61 14.39
C PRO A 71 13.28 20.83 15.42
N TYR A 72 12.73 22.04 15.50
CA TYR A 72 11.66 22.36 16.44
C TYR A 72 10.33 21.70 16.06
N PHE A 73 10.05 21.58 14.76
CA PHE A 73 8.90 20.84 14.27
C PHE A 73 9.09 19.34 14.49
N LYS A 74 10.29 18.82 14.21
CA LYS A 74 10.66 17.41 14.43
C LYS A 74 10.46 16.99 15.89
N ALA A 75 10.87 17.84 16.84
CA ALA A 75 10.66 17.59 18.27
C ALA A 75 9.18 17.52 18.69
N ALA A 76 8.27 18.12 17.92
CA ALA A 76 6.83 18.07 18.20
C ALA A 76 6.13 16.85 17.56
N HIS A 77 6.73 16.24 16.53
CA HIS A 77 6.10 15.14 15.78
C HIS A 77 5.74 13.93 16.66
N PRO A 78 6.60 13.39 17.54
CA PRO A 78 6.27 12.18 18.32
C PRO A 78 4.98 12.31 19.13
N LYS A 79 4.81 13.43 19.84
CA LYS A 79 3.61 13.68 20.65
C LYS A 79 2.36 13.85 19.80
N ASN A 80 2.47 14.50 18.65
CA ASN A 80 1.34 14.72 17.76
C ASN A 80 0.97 13.44 16.98
N ALA A 81 1.97 12.62 16.62
CA ALA A 81 1.79 11.31 16.02
C ALA A 81 1.03 10.36 16.94
N GLU A 82 1.39 10.34 18.23
CA GLU A 82 0.70 9.55 19.25
C GLU A 82 -0.78 9.97 19.41
N LEU A 83 -1.09 11.27 19.30
CA LEU A 83 -2.48 11.75 19.33
C LEU A 83 -3.29 11.22 18.14
N LEU A 84 -2.70 11.19 16.94
CA LEU A 84 -3.36 10.67 15.75
C LEU A 84 -3.51 9.15 15.81
N TYR A 85 -2.47 8.43 16.24
CA TYR A 85 -2.52 6.98 16.49
C TYR A 85 -3.69 6.60 17.40
N ASN A 86 -3.80 7.26 18.57
CA ASN A 86 -4.85 6.95 19.53
C ASN A 86 -6.25 7.29 18.99
N LEU A 87 -6.39 8.37 18.21
CA LEU A 87 -7.65 8.68 17.52
C LEU A 87 -8.05 7.55 16.58
N CYS A 88 -7.13 7.09 15.73
CA CYS A 88 -7.41 6.03 14.76
C CYS A 88 -7.70 4.70 15.45
N LYS A 89 -6.91 4.34 16.47
CA LYS A 89 -7.11 3.13 17.29
C LYS A 89 -8.49 3.10 17.94
N HIS A 90 -8.89 4.21 18.56
CA HIS A 90 -10.13 4.27 19.32
C HIS A 90 -11.38 4.25 18.44
N ASN A 91 -11.30 4.82 17.23
CA ASN A 91 -12.42 4.82 16.30
C ASN A 91 -12.51 3.52 15.46
N GLY A 92 -11.39 2.80 15.28
CA GLY A 92 -11.37 1.52 14.58
C GLY A 92 -11.72 1.60 13.09
N ALA A 93 -11.93 0.43 12.47
CA ALA A 93 -12.46 0.25 11.11
C ALA A 93 -11.85 1.22 10.07
N THR A 94 -12.66 2.13 9.54
CA THR A 94 -12.31 3.12 8.50
C THR A 94 -11.15 4.05 8.91
N TRP A 95 -10.96 4.31 10.21
CA TRP A 95 -9.84 5.10 10.70
C TRP A 95 -8.52 4.35 10.73
N VAL A 96 -8.57 3.04 10.96
CA VAL A 96 -7.41 2.17 10.82
C VAL A 96 -7.00 2.10 9.36
N LYS A 97 -7.96 2.03 8.42
CA LYS A 97 -7.66 2.13 6.99
C LYS A 97 -7.06 3.48 6.60
N LEU A 98 -7.61 4.59 7.10
CA LEU A 98 -7.01 5.92 6.91
C LEU A 98 -5.56 5.95 7.42
N ALA A 99 -5.31 5.39 8.61
CA ALA A 99 -3.96 5.29 9.17
C ALA A 99 -3.03 4.45 8.29
N GLN A 100 -3.50 3.30 7.79
CA GLN A 100 -2.75 2.43 6.89
C GLN A 100 -2.39 3.16 5.59
N PHE A 101 -3.36 3.81 4.95
CA PHE A 101 -3.14 4.59 3.73
C PHE A 101 -2.16 5.75 3.96
N MET A 102 -2.34 6.52 5.04
CA MET A 102 -1.44 7.62 5.39
C MET A 102 -0.03 7.13 5.72
N SER A 103 0.10 6.00 6.41
CA SER A 103 1.41 5.39 6.72
C SER A 103 2.12 4.82 5.49
N ALA A 104 1.37 4.54 4.42
CA ALA A 104 1.88 4.08 3.14
C ALA A 104 2.34 5.22 2.21
N ARG A 105 2.16 6.48 2.62
CA ARG A 105 2.51 7.69 1.85
C ARG A 105 3.64 8.45 2.53
N PRO A 106 4.89 7.97 2.40
CA PRO A 106 6.03 8.60 3.04
C PRO A 106 6.30 10.01 2.52
N ASP A 107 5.79 10.39 1.36
CA ASP A 107 5.82 11.74 0.79
C ASP A 107 4.91 12.74 1.53
N MET A 108 3.95 12.25 2.34
CA MET A 108 2.89 13.09 2.92
C MET A 108 3.05 13.37 4.41
N LEU A 109 3.73 12.49 5.16
CA LEU A 109 3.83 12.60 6.60
C LEU A 109 5.27 12.53 7.08
N PRO A 110 5.60 13.22 8.19
CA PRO A 110 6.86 12.99 8.88
C PRO A 110 6.97 11.53 9.35
N ARG A 111 8.20 11.01 9.37
CA ARG A 111 8.52 9.63 9.78
C ARG A 111 7.87 9.22 11.09
N GLU A 112 7.88 10.10 12.09
CA GLU A 112 7.32 9.79 13.42
C GLU A 112 5.80 9.54 13.39
N TYR A 113 5.07 10.15 12.45
CA TYR A 113 3.65 9.83 12.22
C TYR A 113 3.49 8.48 11.53
N ILE A 114 4.28 8.21 10.50
CA ILE A 114 4.26 6.94 9.77
C ILE A 114 4.50 5.78 10.73
N ASP A 115 5.54 5.86 11.56
CA ASP A 115 5.91 4.83 12.54
C ASP A 115 4.81 4.62 13.58
N ALA A 116 4.15 5.69 14.04
CA ALA A 116 3.03 5.57 14.95
C ALA A 116 1.83 4.88 14.28
N LEU A 117 1.48 5.25 13.05
CA LEU A 117 0.33 4.70 12.33
C LEU A 117 0.55 3.25 11.86
N LYS A 118 1.80 2.87 11.53
CA LYS A 118 2.18 1.48 11.22
C LYS A 118 1.80 0.50 12.33
N LYS A 119 1.78 0.93 13.60
CA LYS A 119 1.34 0.11 14.74
C LYS A 119 -0.14 -0.27 14.71
N LEU A 120 -0.95 0.30 13.81
CA LEU A 120 -2.36 -0.07 13.59
C LEU A 120 -2.52 -1.14 12.52
N GLN A 121 -1.42 -1.63 11.95
CA GLN A 121 -1.40 -2.78 11.06
C GLN A 121 -1.43 -4.05 11.92
N ASN A 122 -2.49 -4.85 11.78
CA ASN A 122 -2.78 -6.11 12.49
C ASN A 122 -3.35 -5.98 13.90
N ASP A 123 -4.69 -6.05 14.01
CA ASP A 123 -5.46 -6.54 15.18
C ASP A 123 -6.98 -6.37 14.95
N ALA A 124 -7.50 -6.85 13.81
CA ALA A 124 -8.94 -6.88 13.61
C ALA A 124 -9.54 -8.04 14.41
N LYS A 125 -10.44 -7.73 15.35
CA LYS A 125 -11.17 -8.77 16.10
C LYS A 125 -12.25 -9.38 15.18
N PRO A 126 -12.42 -10.71 15.19
CA PRO A 126 -13.51 -11.35 14.46
C PRO A 126 -14.87 -10.92 15.02
N VAL A 127 -15.89 -10.97 14.18
CA VAL A 127 -17.28 -10.90 14.63
C VAL A 127 -17.84 -12.31 14.83
N PRO A 128 -18.81 -12.51 15.73
CA PRO A 128 -19.50 -13.78 15.88
C PRO A 128 -20.03 -14.33 14.55
N PHE A 129 -19.99 -15.66 14.38
CA PHE A 129 -20.42 -16.29 13.13
C PHE A 129 -21.88 -15.96 12.75
N HIS A 130 -22.78 -15.87 13.73
CA HIS A 130 -24.18 -15.51 13.48
C HIS A 130 -24.36 -14.11 12.87
N ASP A 131 -23.39 -13.20 13.04
CA ASP A 131 -23.41 -11.86 12.46
C ASP A 131 -22.99 -11.85 10.98
N VAL A 132 -22.23 -12.86 10.52
CA VAL A 132 -21.86 -13.00 9.09
C VAL A 132 -22.86 -13.84 8.29
N VAL A 133 -23.68 -14.68 8.94
CA VAL A 133 -24.70 -15.50 8.27
C VAL A 133 -25.65 -14.67 7.39
N PRO A 134 -26.17 -13.50 7.82
CA PRO A 134 -27.01 -12.68 6.94
C PRO A 134 -26.30 -12.20 5.67
N VAL A 135 -24.98 -11.98 5.73
CA VAL A 135 -24.17 -11.61 4.55
C VAL A 135 -24.04 -12.81 3.61
N MET A 136 -23.85 -14.01 4.15
CA MET A 136 -23.83 -15.24 3.36
C MET A 136 -25.18 -15.51 2.68
N GLU A 137 -26.30 -15.32 3.40
CA GLU A 137 -27.65 -15.47 2.85
C GLU A 137 -27.96 -14.44 1.75
N ASP A 138 -27.55 -13.19 1.93
CA ASP A 138 -27.70 -12.12 0.94
C ASP A 138 -26.93 -12.42 -0.37
N GLN A 139 -25.71 -12.97 -0.26
CA GLN A 139 -24.84 -13.18 -1.41
C GLN A 139 -25.02 -14.54 -2.09
N LEU A 140 -25.27 -15.60 -1.31
CA LEU A 140 -25.33 -16.98 -1.78
C LEU A 140 -26.75 -17.57 -1.74
N GLY A 141 -27.73 -16.82 -1.23
CA GLY A 141 -29.13 -17.24 -1.09
C GLY A 141 -29.47 -17.84 0.28
N ALA A 142 -30.77 -17.94 0.59
CA ALA A 142 -31.25 -18.41 1.90
C ALA A 142 -30.74 -19.81 2.28
N ASN A 143 -30.52 -20.68 1.29
CA ASN A 143 -30.01 -22.04 1.48
C ASN A 143 -28.51 -22.14 1.18
N TRP A 144 -27.72 -21.09 1.42
CA TRP A 144 -26.28 -21.05 1.07
C TRP A 144 -25.48 -22.25 1.60
N ARG A 145 -25.90 -22.86 2.72
CA ARG A 145 -25.29 -24.07 3.28
C ARG A 145 -25.35 -25.26 2.32
N ASP A 146 -26.30 -25.28 1.37
CA ASP A 146 -26.40 -26.34 0.36
C ASP A 146 -25.21 -26.38 -0.60
N HIS A 147 -24.37 -25.35 -0.65
CA HIS A 147 -23.13 -25.37 -1.43
C HIS A 147 -21.99 -26.12 -0.72
N PHE A 148 -22.10 -26.31 0.60
CA PHE A 148 -21.02 -26.79 1.46
C PHE A 148 -21.39 -28.12 2.14
N GLU A 149 -20.39 -28.98 2.35
CA GLU A 149 -20.48 -30.13 3.25
C GLU A 149 -20.39 -29.65 4.71
N TRP A 150 -19.47 -28.73 4.99
CA TRP A 150 -19.34 -28.06 6.29
C TRP A 150 -18.64 -26.71 6.14
N VAL A 151 -18.83 -25.86 7.14
CA VAL A 151 -18.20 -24.54 7.29
C VAL A 151 -17.78 -24.40 8.75
N GLU A 152 -16.51 -24.10 9.00
CA GLU A 152 -16.00 -23.84 10.35
C GLU A 152 -16.50 -22.46 10.82
N GLU A 153 -17.21 -22.44 11.96
CA GLU A 153 -17.76 -21.20 12.52
C GLU A 153 -16.66 -20.30 13.11
N ASP A 154 -15.60 -20.90 13.63
CA ASP A 154 -14.42 -20.16 14.08
C ASP A 154 -13.64 -19.64 12.86
N PRO A 155 -13.40 -18.32 12.76
CA PRO A 155 -12.68 -17.78 11.62
C PRO A 155 -11.20 -18.14 11.69
N ALA A 156 -10.65 -18.62 10.56
CA ALA A 156 -9.23 -18.93 10.42
C ALA A 156 -8.35 -17.67 10.33
N ALA A 157 -8.91 -16.58 9.82
CA ALA A 157 -8.25 -15.28 9.75
C ALA A 157 -9.26 -14.13 9.79
N THR A 158 -8.79 -12.96 10.23
CA THR A 158 -9.58 -11.71 10.21
C THR A 158 -8.75 -10.62 9.56
N ALA A 159 -9.39 -9.87 8.67
CA ALA A 159 -8.82 -8.73 7.97
C ALA A 159 -9.63 -7.46 8.29
N SER A 160 -9.25 -6.33 7.68
CA SER A 160 -9.82 -5.02 7.99
C SER A 160 -11.32 -4.88 7.68
N ILE A 161 -11.83 -5.61 6.67
CA ILE A 161 -13.22 -5.53 6.18
C ILE A 161 -13.91 -6.88 6.07
N GLY A 162 -13.25 -7.97 6.44
CA GLY A 162 -13.81 -9.31 6.32
C GLY A 162 -13.09 -10.32 7.20
N GLN A 163 -13.68 -11.49 7.32
CA GLN A 163 -13.06 -12.64 8.00
C GLN A 163 -13.14 -13.88 7.10
N VAL A 164 -12.21 -14.80 7.30
CA VAL A 164 -12.05 -15.99 6.47
C VAL A 164 -12.44 -17.20 7.27
N HIS A 165 -13.37 -17.98 6.74
CA HIS A 165 -13.79 -19.27 7.28
C HIS A 165 -13.28 -20.40 6.40
N ARG A 166 -12.83 -21.48 7.02
CA ARG A 166 -12.52 -22.71 6.30
C ARG A 166 -13.81 -23.48 6.04
N ALA A 167 -13.94 -24.06 4.87
CA ALA A 167 -15.10 -24.86 4.51
C ALA A 167 -14.72 -25.98 3.54
N LYS A 168 -15.66 -26.89 3.33
CA LYS A 168 -15.56 -27.94 2.31
C LYS A 168 -16.79 -27.89 1.42
N LEU A 169 -16.59 -27.87 0.10
CA LEU A 169 -17.67 -27.94 -0.88
C LEU A 169 -18.24 -29.37 -0.97
N LYS A 170 -19.46 -29.51 -1.49
CA LYS A 170 -20.09 -30.83 -1.71
C LYS A 170 -19.33 -31.73 -2.69
N ASP A 171 -18.48 -31.16 -3.54
CA ASP A 171 -17.60 -31.90 -4.45
C ASP A 171 -16.27 -32.35 -3.80
N GLY A 172 -16.08 -32.07 -2.51
CA GLY A 172 -14.94 -32.49 -1.71
C GLY A 172 -13.81 -31.46 -1.62
N ARG A 173 -13.81 -30.39 -2.42
CA ARG A 173 -12.75 -29.37 -2.39
C ARG A 173 -12.78 -28.58 -1.07
N LEU A 174 -11.61 -28.39 -0.47
CA LEU A 174 -11.45 -27.47 0.66
C LEU A 174 -11.34 -26.03 0.14
N VAL A 175 -12.06 -25.12 0.77
CA VAL A 175 -12.15 -23.72 0.35
C VAL A 175 -12.02 -22.76 1.53
N ALA A 176 -11.52 -21.55 1.24
CA ALA A 176 -11.53 -20.40 2.10
C ALA A 176 -12.69 -19.48 1.70
N ILE A 177 -13.60 -19.19 2.62
CA ILE A 177 -14.71 -18.26 2.44
C ILE A 177 -14.34 -16.94 3.13
N LYS A 178 -13.96 -15.93 2.36
CA LYS A 178 -13.78 -14.56 2.87
C LYS A 178 -15.11 -13.84 2.78
N VAL A 179 -15.70 -13.53 3.94
CA VAL A 179 -16.98 -12.84 4.08
C VAL A 179 -16.75 -11.43 4.62
N GLN A 180 -17.40 -10.44 4.02
CA GLN A 180 -17.34 -9.06 4.46
C GLN A 180 -18.00 -8.90 5.84
N LEU A 181 -17.40 -8.11 6.72
CA LEU A 181 -17.97 -7.79 8.03
C LEU A 181 -19.30 -7.03 7.85
N PRO A 182 -20.33 -7.32 8.65
CA PRO A 182 -21.63 -6.68 8.53
C PRO A 182 -21.52 -5.17 8.78
N ASN A 183 -22.32 -4.38 8.05
CA ASN A 183 -22.40 -2.92 8.14
C ASN A 183 -21.12 -2.13 7.83
N VAL A 184 -20.04 -2.78 7.36
CA VAL A 184 -18.75 -2.11 7.13
C VAL A 184 -18.85 -1.06 6.02
N LYS A 185 -19.68 -1.29 5.00
CA LYS A 185 -19.93 -0.37 3.89
C LYS A 185 -20.65 0.89 4.38
N GLU A 186 -21.70 0.73 5.18
CA GLU A 186 -22.46 1.84 5.76
C GLU A 186 -21.62 2.66 6.73
N LEU A 187 -20.85 2.01 7.59
CA LEU A 187 -19.92 2.68 8.52
C LEU A 187 -18.84 3.46 7.75
N PHE A 188 -18.32 2.88 6.68
CA PHE A 188 -17.34 3.53 5.81
C PHE A 188 -17.90 4.81 5.17
N TYR A 189 -19.11 4.77 4.59
CA TYR A 189 -19.72 5.97 4.01
C TYR A 189 -20.13 7.03 5.06
N GLN A 190 -20.43 6.64 6.30
CA GLN A 190 -20.64 7.59 7.39
C GLN A 190 -19.34 8.30 7.83
N ASP A 191 -18.24 7.55 7.92
CA ASP A 191 -16.93 8.10 8.28
C ASP A 191 -16.34 8.96 7.15
N PHE A 192 -16.69 8.66 5.90
CA PHE A 192 -16.34 9.46 4.75
C PHE A 192 -16.83 10.92 4.84
N GLY A 193 -18.11 11.13 5.17
CA GLY A 193 -18.67 12.48 5.30
C GLY A 193 -17.87 13.34 6.29
N LEU A 194 -17.39 12.71 7.37
CA LEU A 194 -16.49 13.35 8.32
C LEU A 194 -15.12 13.66 7.72
N PHE A 195 -14.49 12.71 7.04
CA PHE A 195 -13.16 12.93 6.45
C PHE A 195 -13.15 14.09 5.47
N ARG A 196 -14.19 14.23 4.63
CA ARG A 196 -14.34 15.40 3.74
C ARG A 196 -14.46 16.70 4.53
N MET A 197 -15.30 16.74 5.57
CA MET A 197 -15.44 17.92 6.43
C MET A 197 -14.09 18.29 7.09
N MET A 198 -13.36 17.30 7.61
CA MET A 198 -12.06 17.52 8.24
C MET A 198 -11.00 17.98 7.24
N ALA A 199 -11.02 17.46 6.00
CA ALA A 199 -10.14 17.90 4.93
C ALA A 199 -10.35 19.39 4.62
N GLU A 200 -11.61 19.84 4.54
CA GLU A 200 -11.92 21.25 4.28
C GLU A 200 -11.47 22.15 5.45
N LEU A 201 -11.66 21.72 6.70
CA LEU A 201 -11.19 22.44 7.89
C LEU A 201 -9.65 22.55 7.96
N LEU A 202 -8.94 21.55 7.45
CA LEU A 202 -7.47 21.46 7.50
C LEU A 202 -6.78 22.08 6.29
N LYS A 203 -7.49 22.31 5.20
CA LYS A 203 -6.96 22.81 3.92
C LYS A 203 -6.08 24.06 4.07
N SER A 204 -6.53 25.05 4.84
CA SER A 204 -5.79 26.31 5.09
C SER A 204 -4.66 26.17 6.11
N ARG A 205 -4.61 25.07 6.87
CA ARG A 205 -3.65 24.86 7.96
C ARG A 205 -2.40 24.11 7.48
N VAL A 206 -2.54 23.32 6.42
CA VAL A 206 -1.45 22.53 5.82
C VAL A 206 -1.48 22.68 4.29
N PRO A 207 -1.21 23.90 3.77
CA PRO A 207 -1.37 24.19 2.33
C PRO A 207 -0.44 23.39 1.42
N GLN A 208 0.55 22.70 2.00
CA GLN A 208 1.54 21.92 1.26
C GLN A 208 1.06 20.49 0.96
N ILE A 209 -0.06 20.06 1.55
CA ILE A 209 -0.65 18.74 1.33
C ILE A 209 -2.07 18.95 0.80
N ASP A 210 -2.38 18.35 -0.35
CA ASP A 210 -3.77 18.28 -0.82
C ASP A 210 -4.53 17.19 -0.03
N ILE A 211 -4.93 17.55 1.20
CA ILE A 211 -5.67 16.67 2.11
C ILE A 211 -6.99 16.23 1.47
N LYS A 212 -7.60 17.07 0.62
CA LYS A 212 -8.84 16.72 -0.06
C LYS A 212 -8.59 15.60 -1.06
N GLN A 213 -7.64 15.78 -1.97
CA GLN A 213 -7.28 14.75 -2.95
C GLN A 213 -6.87 13.45 -2.26
N MET A 214 -6.10 13.54 -1.17
CA MET A 214 -5.69 12.39 -0.36
C MET A 214 -6.90 11.59 0.15
N ILE A 215 -7.86 12.29 0.75
CA ILE A 215 -9.07 11.65 1.27
C ILE A 215 -9.83 11.01 0.10
N GLU A 216 -10.06 11.72 -1.01
CA GLU A 216 -10.73 11.16 -2.21
C GLU A 216 -10.05 9.88 -2.73
N GLN A 217 -8.71 9.85 -2.77
CA GLN A 217 -7.94 8.67 -3.18
C GLN A 217 -8.16 7.49 -2.22
N LEU A 218 -8.02 7.71 -0.90
CA LEU A 218 -8.28 6.68 0.12
C LEU A 218 -9.68 6.09 -0.05
N LEU A 219 -10.65 6.95 -0.33
CA LEU A 219 -12.04 6.55 -0.39
C LEU A 219 -12.33 5.70 -1.61
N LYS A 220 -11.77 6.10 -2.75
CA LYS A 220 -11.84 5.30 -3.97
C LYS A 220 -11.24 3.92 -3.72
N MET A 221 -10.03 3.85 -3.17
CA MET A 221 -9.35 2.58 -2.88
C MET A 221 -10.15 1.71 -1.89
N THR A 222 -10.64 2.31 -0.80
CA THR A 222 -11.40 1.55 0.20
C THR A 222 -12.74 1.09 -0.34
N ALA A 223 -13.40 1.89 -1.19
CA ALA A 223 -14.64 1.49 -1.86
C ALA A 223 -14.41 0.33 -2.83
N GLU A 224 -13.27 0.30 -3.52
CA GLU A 224 -12.86 -0.84 -4.36
C GLU A 224 -12.67 -2.11 -3.50
N GLU A 225 -12.05 -2.01 -2.33
CA GLU A 225 -11.90 -3.15 -1.42
C GLU A 225 -13.23 -3.68 -0.87
N LEU A 226 -14.28 -2.86 -0.80
CA LEU A 226 -15.61 -3.27 -0.34
C LEU A 226 -16.39 -4.09 -1.37
N ASP A 227 -15.87 -4.24 -2.58
CA ASP A 227 -16.44 -5.09 -3.62
C ASP A 227 -15.47 -6.23 -3.98
N PHE A 228 -15.70 -7.41 -3.42
CA PHE A 228 -14.83 -8.57 -3.64
C PHE A 228 -14.86 -9.09 -5.08
N ARG A 229 -15.76 -8.60 -5.95
CA ARG A 229 -15.67 -8.88 -7.39
C ARG A 229 -14.43 -8.25 -8.01
N ILE A 230 -13.96 -7.13 -7.47
CA ILE A 230 -12.71 -6.48 -7.91
C ILE A 230 -11.52 -7.36 -7.55
N GLU A 231 -11.48 -7.90 -6.33
CA GLU A 231 -10.46 -8.86 -5.91
C GLU A 231 -10.48 -10.12 -6.78
N ALA A 232 -11.67 -10.68 -7.05
CA ALA A 232 -11.83 -11.82 -7.95
C ALA A 232 -11.31 -11.54 -9.36
N GLU A 233 -11.58 -10.35 -9.92
CA GLU A 233 -11.06 -9.96 -11.24
C GLU A 233 -9.55 -9.78 -11.23
N ASN A 234 -9.00 -9.18 -10.18
CA ASN A 234 -7.55 -9.06 -10.01
C ASN A 234 -6.90 -10.45 -9.94
N MET A 235 -7.50 -11.42 -9.24
CA MET A 235 -7.03 -12.82 -9.23
C MET A 235 -7.00 -13.42 -10.63
N ARG A 236 -8.05 -13.23 -11.45
CA ARG A 236 -8.08 -13.73 -12.84
C ARG A 236 -6.96 -13.16 -13.69
N ILE A 237 -6.72 -11.86 -13.57
CA ILE A 237 -5.65 -11.17 -14.32
C ILE A 237 -4.29 -11.73 -13.92
N PHE A 238 -4.09 -11.94 -12.61
CA PHE A 238 -2.86 -12.52 -12.10
C PHE A 238 -2.70 -13.99 -12.50
N SER A 239 -3.74 -14.83 -12.42
CA SER A 239 -3.64 -16.25 -12.75
C SER A 239 -3.27 -16.53 -14.21
N GLN A 240 -3.48 -15.55 -15.09
CA GLN A 240 -3.10 -15.63 -16.51
C GLN A 240 -1.63 -15.25 -16.78
N GLN A 241 -0.92 -14.66 -15.81
CA GLN A 241 0.47 -14.26 -15.99
C GLN A 241 1.43 -15.45 -15.86
N GLN A 242 2.56 -15.37 -16.55
CA GLN A 242 3.64 -16.35 -16.44
C GLN A 242 4.50 -16.06 -15.21
N HIS A 243 4.00 -16.47 -14.04
CA HIS A 243 4.69 -16.33 -12.76
C HIS A 243 5.94 -17.20 -12.65
N HIS A 244 6.78 -16.87 -11.67
CA HIS A 244 7.88 -17.71 -11.24
C HIS A 244 7.40 -19.16 -10.92
N PRO A 245 8.17 -20.22 -11.26
CA PRO A 245 7.73 -21.61 -11.13
C PRO A 245 7.30 -22.07 -9.74
N ARG A 246 7.66 -21.34 -8.69
CA ARG A 246 7.29 -21.59 -7.28
C ARG A 246 6.25 -20.62 -6.73
N ILE A 247 5.74 -19.70 -7.54
CA ILE A 247 4.63 -18.82 -7.15
C ILE A 247 3.32 -19.50 -7.50
N ARG A 248 2.38 -19.48 -6.56
CA ARG A 248 1.06 -20.08 -6.70
C ARG A 248 -0.01 -19.07 -6.33
N ILE A 249 -1.17 -19.22 -6.96
CA ILE A 249 -2.35 -18.37 -6.78
C ILE A 249 -3.51 -19.32 -6.47
N PRO A 250 -4.27 -19.10 -5.38
CA PRO A 250 -5.43 -19.91 -5.07
C PRO A 250 -6.44 -19.93 -6.23
N VAL A 251 -7.03 -21.09 -6.50
CA VAL A 251 -8.11 -21.18 -7.50
C VAL A 251 -9.35 -20.45 -6.98
N LEU A 252 -9.91 -19.54 -7.78
CA LEU A 252 -11.15 -18.85 -7.49
C LEU A 252 -12.36 -19.77 -7.78
N VAL A 253 -13.30 -19.85 -6.83
CA VAL A 253 -14.60 -20.51 -7.05
C VAL A 253 -15.60 -19.45 -7.53
N GLU A 254 -15.68 -19.26 -8.84
CA GLU A 254 -16.40 -18.13 -9.45
C GLU A 254 -17.89 -18.10 -9.10
N ASP A 255 -18.56 -19.25 -9.12
CA ASP A 255 -20.01 -19.32 -8.92
C ASP A 255 -20.43 -18.84 -7.52
N LEU A 256 -19.54 -18.99 -6.54
CA LEU A 256 -19.74 -18.61 -5.14
C LEU A 256 -19.06 -17.30 -4.76
N SER A 257 -18.49 -16.57 -5.72
CA SER A 257 -17.83 -15.28 -5.48
C SER A 257 -18.72 -14.13 -5.98
N LYS A 258 -19.10 -13.24 -5.07
CA LYS A 258 -20.04 -12.11 -5.24
C LYS A 258 -19.45 -10.83 -4.62
N GLU A 259 -20.27 -9.79 -4.44
CA GLU A 259 -19.82 -8.48 -3.95
C GLU A 259 -19.25 -8.54 -2.52
N LYS A 260 -19.85 -9.33 -1.63
CA LYS A 260 -19.47 -9.38 -0.20
C LYS A 260 -18.90 -10.72 0.26
N VAL A 261 -18.79 -11.69 -0.64
CA VAL A 261 -18.24 -13.03 -0.37
C VAL A 261 -17.32 -13.41 -1.52
N ILE A 262 -16.10 -13.84 -1.22
CA ILE A 262 -15.19 -14.45 -2.19
C ILE A 262 -14.73 -15.80 -1.67
N VAL A 263 -14.78 -16.81 -2.54
CA VAL A 263 -14.46 -18.19 -2.20
C VAL A 263 -13.27 -18.65 -3.04
N THR A 264 -12.21 -19.07 -2.37
CA THR A 264 -10.96 -19.52 -3.01
C THR A 264 -10.55 -20.89 -2.49
N GLU A 265 -9.61 -21.54 -3.17
CA GLU A 265 -8.98 -22.77 -2.70
C GLU A 265 -8.40 -22.58 -1.29
N TRP A 266 -8.67 -23.54 -0.40
CA TRP A 266 -8.01 -23.59 0.89
C TRP A 266 -6.59 -24.11 0.71
N ILE A 267 -5.61 -23.32 1.13
CA ILE A 267 -4.21 -23.69 1.00
C ILE A 267 -3.71 -24.17 2.37
N GLU A 268 -3.17 -25.39 2.40
CA GLU A 268 -2.50 -25.93 3.59
C GLU A 268 -1.05 -25.49 3.61
N GLY A 269 -0.71 -24.60 4.55
CA GLY A 269 0.64 -24.07 4.65
C GLY A 269 0.89 -23.26 5.92
N THR A 270 2.07 -22.65 5.97
CA THR A 270 2.50 -21.80 7.07
C THR A 270 2.75 -20.38 6.56
N ARG A 271 2.29 -19.36 7.30
CA ARG A 271 2.54 -17.96 6.94
C ARG A 271 4.03 -17.72 6.71
N LEU A 272 4.38 -16.95 5.69
CA LEU A 272 5.78 -16.75 5.26
C LEU A 272 6.69 -16.38 6.44
N VAL A 273 6.36 -15.34 7.21
CA VAL A 273 7.18 -14.92 8.37
C VAL A 273 7.33 -16.03 9.40
N SER A 274 6.23 -16.70 9.77
CA SER A 274 6.27 -17.81 10.72
C SER A 274 7.10 -18.99 10.22
N HIS A 275 7.12 -19.22 8.90
CA HIS A 275 7.97 -20.22 8.27
C HIS A 275 9.43 -19.81 8.32
N LEU A 276 9.75 -18.57 7.95
CA LEU A 276 11.12 -18.04 7.94
C LEU A 276 11.72 -18.02 9.35
N ASP A 277 10.96 -17.63 10.39
CA ASP A 277 11.40 -17.60 11.79
C ASP A 277 11.76 -18.98 12.36
N ARG A 278 11.16 -20.05 11.83
CA ARG A 278 11.36 -21.43 12.30
C ARG A 278 12.46 -22.18 11.55
N ASN A 279 12.90 -21.66 10.41
CA ASN A 279 13.82 -22.35 9.50
C ASN A 279 15.18 -21.64 9.43
N ASN A 280 16.13 -22.24 8.71
CA ASN A 280 17.49 -21.73 8.60
C ASN A 280 17.60 -20.55 7.62
N LYS A 281 18.75 -19.87 7.65
CA LYS A 281 19.02 -18.70 6.78
C LYS A 281 19.07 -19.01 5.29
N GLU A 282 19.42 -20.23 4.91
CA GLU A 282 19.48 -20.61 3.49
C GLU A 282 18.08 -20.73 2.91
N GLU A 283 17.15 -21.32 3.66
CA GLU A 283 15.74 -21.39 3.30
C GLU A 283 15.10 -20.01 3.25
N ALA A 284 15.44 -19.14 4.21
CA ALA A 284 14.98 -17.75 4.16
C ALA A 284 15.50 -17.02 2.91
N ARG A 285 16.77 -17.23 2.55
CA ARG A 285 17.36 -16.67 1.33
C ARG A 285 16.67 -17.18 0.07
N ASP A 286 16.40 -18.48 -0.02
CA ASP A 286 15.73 -19.10 -1.16
C ASP A 286 14.31 -18.54 -1.35
N LEU A 287 13.47 -18.61 -0.31
CA LEU A 287 12.07 -18.16 -0.38
C LEU A 287 11.94 -16.65 -0.63
N LEU A 288 12.77 -15.84 0.04
CA LEU A 288 12.74 -14.39 -0.17
C LEU A 288 13.25 -13.99 -1.57
N SER A 289 14.18 -14.77 -2.15
CA SER A 289 14.54 -14.59 -3.56
C SER A 289 13.34 -14.87 -4.46
N VAL A 290 12.59 -15.95 -4.23
CA VAL A 290 11.36 -16.25 -5.00
C VAL A 290 10.33 -15.12 -4.91
N VAL A 291 10.09 -14.57 -3.71
CA VAL A 291 9.17 -13.43 -3.51
C VAL A 291 9.64 -12.21 -4.28
N GLN A 292 10.93 -11.90 -4.18
CA GLN A 292 11.52 -10.74 -4.82
C GLN A 292 11.50 -10.86 -6.35
N ASP A 293 11.82 -12.04 -6.89
CA ASP A 293 11.73 -12.37 -8.32
C ASP A 293 10.30 -12.17 -8.84
N SER A 294 9.30 -12.64 -8.08
CA SER A 294 7.88 -12.45 -8.41
C SER A 294 7.53 -10.97 -8.54
N TYR A 295 7.93 -10.14 -7.58
CA TYR A 295 7.64 -8.70 -7.63
C TYR A 295 8.36 -7.98 -8.77
N MET A 296 9.60 -8.36 -9.05
CA MET A 296 10.31 -7.81 -10.21
C MET A 296 9.60 -8.17 -11.52
N GLN A 297 9.11 -9.40 -11.67
CA GLN A 297 8.30 -9.80 -12.84
C GLN A 297 6.99 -9.01 -12.93
N GLN A 298 6.31 -8.83 -11.82
CA GLN A 298 5.05 -8.07 -11.75
C GLN A 298 5.23 -6.63 -12.24
N ILE A 299 6.29 -5.96 -11.78
CA ILE A 299 6.57 -4.56 -12.13
C ILE A 299 7.13 -4.44 -13.55
N THR A 300 8.12 -5.24 -13.92
CA THR A 300 8.92 -5.03 -15.15
C THR A 300 8.41 -5.81 -16.37
N LYS A 301 7.67 -6.91 -16.15
CA LYS A 301 7.17 -7.78 -17.22
C LYS A 301 5.64 -7.70 -17.36
N PHE A 302 4.89 -7.78 -16.27
CA PHE A 302 3.43 -7.85 -16.35
C PHE A 302 2.79 -6.46 -16.42
N GLY A 303 3.40 -5.45 -15.79
CA GLY A 303 2.77 -4.14 -15.60
C GLY A 303 1.57 -4.19 -14.66
N VAL A 304 1.42 -5.27 -13.90
CA VAL A 304 0.41 -5.44 -12.86
C VAL A 304 1.10 -6.05 -11.65
N PHE A 305 0.98 -5.40 -10.49
CA PHE A 305 1.67 -5.81 -9.28
C PHE A 305 0.76 -5.78 -8.07
N GLN A 306 0.93 -6.74 -7.17
CA GLN A 306 0.22 -6.78 -5.91
C GLN A 306 0.71 -5.58 -5.08
N ALA A 307 -0.21 -4.69 -4.71
CA ALA A 307 0.19 -3.41 -4.13
C ALA A 307 0.33 -3.46 -2.60
N ASP A 308 -0.19 -4.50 -1.94
CA ASP A 308 -0.12 -4.67 -0.49
C ASP A 308 0.78 -5.87 -0.08
N PRO A 309 2.11 -5.70 -0.14
CA PRO A 309 3.09 -6.78 0.06
C PRO A 309 3.20 -7.24 1.52
N HIS A 310 2.17 -7.02 2.33
CA HIS A 310 2.19 -7.37 3.74
C HIS A 310 2.55 -8.85 3.90
N PRO A 311 3.53 -9.21 4.77
CA PRO A 311 4.00 -10.59 4.88
C PRO A 311 2.91 -11.61 5.27
N GLY A 312 1.81 -11.14 5.87
CA GLY A 312 0.63 -11.96 6.17
C GLY A 312 -0.16 -12.43 4.93
N ASN A 313 0.06 -11.82 3.76
CA ASN A 313 -0.57 -12.18 2.50
C ASN A 313 0.19 -13.31 1.77
N PHE A 314 1.25 -13.85 2.39
CA PHE A 314 2.07 -14.93 1.84
C PHE A 314 2.03 -16.18 2.70
N MET A 315 1.97 -17.32 2.04
CA MET A 315 2.04 -18.63 2.68
C MET A 315 3.01 -19.55 1.96
N VAL A 316 3.63 -20.46 2.71
CA VAL A 316 4.55 -21.46 2.21
C VAL A 316 3.96 -22.84 2.46
N ASP A 317 3.81 -23.63 1.40
CA ASP A 317 3.34 -25.01 1.48
C ASP A 317 4.50 -26.00 1.76
N GLN A 318 4.18 -27.29 1.85
CA GLN A 318 5.16 -28.34 2.14
C GLN A 318 6.21 -28.52 1.04
N ASP A 319 5.86 -28.19 -0.21
CA ASP A 319 6.73 -28.24 -1.38
C ASP A 319 7.57 -26.96 -1.57
N LYS A 320 7.50 -26.05 -0.58
CA LYS A 320 8.17 -24.75 -0.57
C LYS A 320 7.73 -23.85 -1.74
N ASN A 321 6.51 -23.99 -2.22
CA ASN A 321 5.90 -22.97 -3.07
C ASN A 321 5.42 -21.79 -2.21
N VAL A 322 5.48 -20.60 -2.78
CA VAL A 322 4.98 -19.37 -2.18
C VAL A 322 3.62 -19.03 -2.78
N TRP A 323 2.61 -19.00 -1.93
CA TRP A 323 1.24 -18.65 -2.26
C TRP A 323 0.97 -17.19 -1.92
N ILE A 324 0.39 -16.45 -2.86
CA ILE A 324 -0.08 -15.07 -2.65
C ILE A 324 -1.59 -15.14 -2.44
N LEU A 325 -2.08 -14.61 -1.31
CA LEU A 325 -3.45 -14.81 -0.85
C LEU A 325 -4.38 -13.60 -1.08
N ASP A 326 -3.84 -12.38 -1.13
CA ASP A 326 -4.64 -11.14 -1.20
C ASP A 326 -4.39 -10.38 -2.50
N TYR A 327 -5.49 -10.16 -3.24
CA TYR A 327 -5.52 -9.43 -4.51
C TYR A 327 -6.49 -8.24 -4.46
N GLY A 328 -6.88 -7.80 -3.26
CA GLY A 328 -7.81 -6.69 -3.05
C GLY A 328 -7.28 -5.37 -3.62
N VAL A 329 -5.96 -5.17 -3.58
CA VAL A 329 -5.31 -3.97 -4.14
C VAL A 329 -4.16 -4.37 -5.06
N ILE A 330 -4.28 -3.99 -6.34
CA ILE A 330 -3.21 -4.15 -7.32
C ILE A 330 -2.86 -2.79 -7.96
N GLY A 331 -1.57 -2.59 -8.23
CA GLY A 331 -1.09 -1.51 -9.08
C GLY A 331 -1.14 -1.93 -10.54
N ARG A 332 -1.49 -0.99 -11.41
CA ARG A 332 -1.52 -1.18 -12.86
C ARG A 332 -0.63 -0.13 -13.51
N LEU A 333 0.24 -0.57 -14.40
CA LEU A 333 1.14 0.23 -15.19
C LEU A 333 0.75 0.06 -16.66
N THR A 334 0.65 1.16 -17.37
CA THR A 334 0.58 1.11 -18.83
C THR A 334 1.86 0.47 -19.39
N PRO A 335 1.85 -0.12 -20.61
CA PRO A 335 3.07 -0.65 -21.21
C PRO A 335 4.21 0.37 -21.28
N LYS A 336 3.88 1.66 -21.45
CA LYS A 336 4.84 2.76 -21.43
C LYS A 336 5.42 2.98 -20.03
N GLU A 337 4.59 3.02 -18.99
CA GLU A 337 5.05 3.12 -17.61
C GLU A 337 5.92 1.91 -17.21
N THR A 338 5.51 0.69 -17.53
CA THR A 338 6.29 -0.53 -17.30
C THR A 338 7.69 -0.41 -17.90
N MET A 339 7.79 0.04 -19.15
CA MET A 339 9.07 0.27 -19.82
C MET A 339 9.89 1.38 -19.15
N ASN A 340 9.26 2.51 -18.82
CA ASN A 340 9.95 3.66 -18.22
C ASN A 340 10.47 3.34 -16.82
N TYR A 341 9.67 2.69 -15.97
CA TYR A 341 10.11 2.24 -14.65
C TYR A 341 11.19 1.16 -14.75
N THR A 342 11.10 0.24 -15.71
CA THR A 342 12.17 -0.73 -15.96
C THR A 342 13.47 0.00 -16.31
N ARG A 343 13.44 0.96 -17.24
CA ARG A 343 14.61 1.78 -17.60
C ARG A 343 15.17 2.57 -16.42
N LEU A 344 14.30 3.16 -15.60
CA LEU A 344 14.69 3.90 -14.40
C LEU A 344 15.41 2.97 -13.40
N MET A 345 14.86 1.80 -13.11
CA MET A 345 15.49 0.80 -12.23
C MET A 345 16.84 0.34 -12.78
N LEU A 346 16.91 0.01 -14.07
CA LEU A 346 18.17 -0.35 -14.75
C LEU A 346 19.22 0.76 -14.62
N TYR A 347 18.81 2.00 -14.78
CA TYR A 347 19.67 3.17 -14.68
C TYR A 347 20.24 3.34 -13.27
N MET A 348 19.39 3.25 -12.25
CA MET A 348 19.78 3.33 -10.83
C MET A 348 20.75 2.19 -10.44
N LEU A 349 20.58 0.99 -10.99
CA LEU A 349 21.44 -0.17 -10.73
C LEU A 349 22.80 -0.08 -11.41
N ASN A 350 22.82 0.41 -12.64
CA ASN A 350 24.04 0.55 -13.41
C ASN A 350 24.87 1.79 -13.00
N GLN A 351 24.39 2.61 -12.04
CA GLN A 351 25.06 3.79 -11.49
C GLN A 351 25.62 4.76 -12.55
N GLY A 352 24.97 4.85 -13.72
CA GLY A 352 25.51 5.63 -14.85
C GLY A 352 26.95 5.25 -15.24
N LYS A 353 27.37 3.99 -15.05
CA LYS A 353 28.74 3.53 -15.29
C LYS A 353 29.25 4.01 -16.65
N GLY A 354 30.22 4.92 -16.62
CA GLY A 354 30.92 5.46 -17.80
C GLY A 354 30.39 6.79 -18.34
N GLN A 355 29.41 7.42 -17.69
CA GLN A 355 28.92 8.77 -18.04
C GLN A 355 29.53 9.85 -17.13
N ASP A 356 29.64 11.07 -17.65
CA ASP A 356 29.96 12.29 -16.88
C ASP A 356 28.78 12.64 -15.94
N GLU A 357 29.04 13.27 -14.79
CA GLU A 357 28.06 13.55 -13.73
C GLU A 357 26.89 14.40 -14.25
N THR A 358 27.19 15.45 -15.04
CA THR A 358 26.18 16.30 -15.66
C THR A 358 25.28 15.51 -16.60
N GLN A 359 25.88 14.68 -17.47
CA GLN A 359 25.13 13.87 -18.44
C GLN A 359 24.28 12.81 -17.75
N ALA A 360 24.79 12.26 -16.65
CA ALA A 360 24.11 11.25 -15.87
C ALA A 360 22.93 11.86 -15.09
N GLY A 361 23.11 13.05 -14.51
CA GLY A 361 22.01 13.84 -13.92
C GLY A 361 20.92 14.14 -14.95
N GLU A 362 21.28 14.70 -16.11
CA GLU A 362 20.30 14.99 -17.19
C GLU A 362 19.51 13.75 -17.61
N ASN A 363 20.17 12.61 -17.74
CA ASN A 363 19.52 11.34 -18.08
C ASN A 363 18.58 10.87 -16.98
N LEU A 364 18.96 10.99 -15.71
CA LEU A 364 18.11 10.66 -14.56
C LEU A 364 16.87 11.55 -14.52
N GLY A 365 17.05 12.88 -14.63
CA GLY A 365 15.97 13.85 -14.66
C GLY A 365 14.98 13.56 -15.79
N LYS A 366 15.48 13.28 -16.99
CA LYS A 366 14.66 12.89 -18.15
C LYS A 366 13.88 11.60 -17.90
N LEU A 367 14.52 10.56 -17.36
CA LEU A 367 13.85 9.29 -17.05
C LEU A 367 12.76 9.46 -15.99
N MET A 368 12.99 10.28 -14.96
CA MET A 368 11.98 10.59 -13.96
C MET A 368 10.81 11.37 -14.58
N GLN A 369 11.06 12.37 -15.42
CA GLN A 369 9.99 13.05 -16.16
C GLN A 369 9.19 12.09 -17.05
N GLU A 370 9.86 11.15 -17.74
CA GLU A 370 9.20 10.10 -18.54
C GLU A 370 8.34 9.15 -17.68
N CYS A 371 8.69 8.97 -16.41
CA CYS A 371 7.89 8.23 -15.43
C CYS A 371 6.73 9.07 -14.84
N GLY A 372 6.63 10.36 -15.19
CA GLY A 372 5.56 11.25 -14.76
C GLY A 372 5.87 12.09 -13.53
N PHE A 373 7.12 12.06 -13.03
CA PHE A 373 7.51 12.93 -11.92
C PHE A 373 7.48 14.41 -12.36
N GLY A 374 6.93 15.26 -11.50
CA GLY A 374 6.84 16.70 -11.73
C GLY A 374 7.70 17.51 -10.76
N GLY A 375 7.94 18.79 -11.06
CA GLY A 375 8.76 19.65 -10.20
C GLY A 375 10.26 19.33 -10.24
N ILE A 376 10.71 18.67 -11.31
CA ILE A 376 12.12 18.34 -11.51
C ILE A 376 12.81 19.51 -12.21
N ASP A 377 13.56 20.31 -11.44
CA ASP A 377 14.44 21.37 -11.94
C ASP A 377 15.91 20.95 -11.91
N ALA A 378 16.80 21.82 -12.43
CA ALA A 378 18.22 21.51 -12.53
C ALA A 378 18.89 21.27 -11.17
N GLU A 379 18.49 22.04 -10.14
CA GLU A 379 19.00 21.89 -8.76
C GLU A 379 18.60 20.53 -8.17
N THR A 380 17.34 20.13 -8.38
CA THR A 380 16.81 18.83 -7.96
C THR A 380 17.50 17.68 -8.67
N VAL A 381 17.77 17.81 -9.97
CA VAL A 381 18.50 16.81 -10.75
C VAL A 381 19.93 16.69 -10.28
N GLU A 382 20.60 17.81 -9.98
CA GLU A 382 21.95 17.83 -9.44
C GLU A 382 22.01 17.11 -8.10
N ASP A 383 21.13 17.44 -7.16
CA ASP A 383 21.08 16.77 -5.85
C ASP A 383 20.76 15.28 -5.99
N LEU A 384 19.77 14.89 -6.81
CA LEU A 384 19.47 13.48 -7.07
C LEU A 384 20.62 12.74 -7.76
N SER A 385 21.34 13.41 -8.66
CA SER A 385 22.49 12.82 -9.34
C SER A 385 23.61 12.50 -8.34
N GLN A 386 23.81 13.37 -7.35
CA GLN A 386 24.72 13.15 -6.22
C GLN A 386 24.28 12.03 -5.29
N TYR A 387 23.05 11.49 -5.39
CA TYR A 387 22.59 10.31 -4.64
C TYR A 387 22.77 8.99 -5.42
N PHE A 388 22.76 9.01 -6.77
CA PHE A 388 22.76 7.78 -7.58
C PHE A 388 24.03 7.52 -8.40
N ILE A 389 24.84 8.55 -8.69
CA ILE A 389 25.99 8.44 -9.60
C ILE A 389 27.30 8.40 -8.81
N ARG A 390 28.10 7.37 -9.09
CA ARG A 390 29.42 7.15 -8.48
C ARG A 390 30.50 7.46 -9.52
N THR A 391 31.25 8.55 -9.38
CA THR A 391 32.42 8.75 -10.24
C THR A 391 33.63 7.95 -9.76
N LYS A 392 34.43 7.52 -10.75
CA LYS A 392 35.80 6.98 -10.57
C LYS A 392 36.80 8.04 -10.04
N ARG A 393 36.38 9.30 -9.82
CA ARG A 393 37.28 10.43 -9.55
C ARG A 393 37.17 11.07 -8.17
N GLY A 394 36.40 10.49 -7.27
CA GLY A 394 36.43 10.83 -5.87
C GLY A 394 35.60 9.85 -5.09
N LYS A 395 36.11 9.35 -3.97
CA LYS A 395 35.18 9.04 -2.89
C LYS A 395 34.37 10.32 -2.67
N PRO A 396 33.03 10.26 -2.51
CA PRO A 396 32.31 11.43 -2.03
C PRO A 396 33.09 11.99 -0.84
N GLU A 397 33.38 13.29 -0.81
CA GLU A 397 33.98 13.86 0.39
C GLU A 397 33.08 13.46 1.56
N ALA A 398 33.66 12.92 2.63
CA ALA A 398 32.96 12.45 3.82
C ALA A 398 32.32 13.61 4.62
N LYS A 399 31.94 14.69 3.93
CA LYS A 399 31.35 15.93 4.44
C LYS A 399 30.02 16.26 3.75
N THR A 400 29.67 15.63 2.62
CA THR A 400 28.34 15.82 2.00
C THR A 400 27.39 14.71 2.47
N ARG A 401 26.13 15.07 2.75
CA ARG A 401 25.10 14.13 3.25
C ARG A 401 24.88 12.97 2.27
N ALA A 402 24.83 13.26 0.96
CA ALA A 402 24.75 12.27 -0.10
C ALA A 402 25.98 11.34 -0.14
N GLY A 403 27.17 11.86 0.18
CA GLY A 403 28.42 11.11 0.20
C GLY A 403 28.58 10.13 1.37
N GLU A 404 28.12 10.52 2.56
CA GLU A 404 28.01 9.63 3.73
C GLU A 404 26.96 8.54 3.49
N ILE A 405 25.82 8.90 2.91
CA ILE A 405 24.71 8.01 2.56
C ILE A 405 25.12 6.95 1.52
N MET A 406 25.81 7.34 0.45
CA MET A 406 26.26 6.41 -0.60
C MET A 406 27.30 5.40 -0.12
N ARG A 407 28.19 5.79 0.80
CA ARG A 407 29.17 4.87 1.41
C ARG A 407 28.45 3.78 2.20
N ASP A 408 27.29 4.11 2.73
CA ASP A 408 26.41 3.22 3.45
C ASP A 408 25.45 2.44 2.55
N MET A 409 25.15 2.80 1.30
CA MET A 409 24.29 2.00 0.39
C MET A 409 24.77 0.55 0.15
N LYS A 410 26.05 0.23 0.33
CA LYS A 410 26.55 -1.16 0.32
C LYS A 410 26.22 -1.94 1.61
N LYS A 411 25.79 -1.24 2.66
CA LYS A 411 25.44 -1.73 3.99
C LYS A 411 23.96 -1.54 4.35
N LYS A 412 23.28 -0.57 3.73
CA LYS A 412 21.87 -0.21 3.93
C LYS A 412 20.95 -1.05 3.05
N GLY A 413 19.76 -1.38 3.55
CA GLY A 413 18.71 -2.05 2.80
C GLY A 413 18.09 -1.15 1.71
N VAL A 414 17.39 -1.75 0.76
CA VAL A 414 16.68 -1.02 -0.32
C VAL A 414 15.58 -0.12 0.25
N ASP A 415 14.98 -0.52 1.36
CA ASP A 415 14.01 0.26 2.13
C ASP A 415 14.61 1.55 2.68
N GLU A 416 15.82 1.51 3.25
CA GLU A 416 16.52 2.71 3.73
C GLU A 416 16.86 3.68 2.59
N VAL A 417 17.26 3.14 1.43
CA VAL A 417 17.55 3.96 0.24
C VAL A 417 16.30 4.65 -0.29
N ILE A 418 15.18 3.93 -0.38
CA ILE A 418 13.91 4.51 -0.82
C ILE A 418 13.41 5.53 0.22
N GLU A 419 13.58 5.28 1.51
CA GLU A 419 13.21 6.21 2.58
C GLU A 419 13.98 7.54 2.43
N GLU A 420 15.29 7.49 2.22
CA GLU A 420 16.11 8.68 1.97
C GLU A 420 15.73 9.41 0.67
N LEU A 421 15.45 8.67 -0.40
CA LEU A 421 14.97 9.24 -1.66
C LEU A 421 13.64 10.00 -1.46
N MET A 422 12.72 9.45 -0.67
CA MET A 422 11.45 10.11 -0.34
C MET A 422 11.66 11.38 0.49
N GLU A 423 12.66 11.43 1.37
CA GLU A 423 13.03 12.68 2.07
C GLU A 423 13.49 13.75 1.08
N VAL A 424 14.31 13.39 0.08
CA VAL A 424 14.75 14.32 -0.98
C VAL A 424 13.55 14.81 -1.78
N PHE A 425 12.62 13.92 -2.14
CA PHE A 425 11.41 14.30 -2.87
C PHE A 425 10.56 15.30 -2.09
N GLN A 426 10.43 15.13 -0.77
CA GLN A 426 9.75 16.10 0.08
C GLN A 426 10.49 17.43 0.15
N GLU A 427 11.82 17.42 0.29
CA GLU A 427 12.65 18.63 0.40
C GLU A 427 12.57 19.49 -0.88
N HIS A 428 12.63 18.85 -2.04
CA HIS A 428 12.54 19.49 -3.36
C HIS A 428 11.11 19.66 -3.89
N ARG A 429 10.10 19.23 -3.13
CA ARG A 429 8.68 19.29 -3.52
C ARG A 429 8.40 18.61 -4.87
N ILE A 430 9.07 17.49 -5.12
CA ILE A 430 8.87 16.68 -6.33
C ILE A 430 7.45 16.10 -6.27
N ILE A 431 6.73 16.24 -7.37
CA ILE A 431 5.42 15.62 -7.55
C ILE A 431 5.67 14.16 -7.93
N VAL A 432 5.37 13.24 -7.00
CA VAL A 432 5.59 11.80 -7.17
C VAL A 432 4.33 11.16 -7.78
N PRO A 433 4.44 10.38 -8.88
CA PRO A 433 3.32 9.65 -9.45
C PRO A 433 2.75 8.60 -8.49
N ASP A 434 1.42 8.43 -8.46
CA ASP A 434 0.77 7.38 -7.64
C ASP A 434 1.29 5.97 -7.97
N SER A 435 1.62 5.70 -9.24
CA SER A 435 2.20 4.43 -9.67
C SER A 435 3.57 4.16 -9.05
N PHE A 436 4.41 5.19 -8.90
CA PHE A 436 5.70 5.08 -8.21
C PHE A 436 5.53 4.89 -6.69
N VAL A 437 4.55 5.57 -6.09
CA VAL A 437 4.24 5.38 -4.66
C VAL A 437 3.87 3.92 -4.38
N GLY A 438 2.97 3.34 -5.17
CA GLY A 438 2.58 1.93 -5.00
C GLY A 438 3.76 0.98 -5.17
N MET A 439 4.59 1.22 -6.19
CA MET A 439 5.78 0.40 -6.48
C MET A 439 6.87 0.52 -5.41
N SER A 440 7.16 1.73 -4.95
CA SER A 440 8.16 1.99 -3.90
C SER A 440 7.76 1.33 -2.58
N ARG A 441 6.46 1.34 -2.22
CA ARG A 441 5.95 0.60 -1.05
C ARG A 441 6.23 -0.90 -1.14
N VAL A 442 6.01 -1.48 -2.32
CA VAL A 442 6.30 -2.90 -2.59
C VAL A 442 7.77 -3.19 -2.34
N LEU A 443 8.66 -2.41 -2.97
CA LEU A 443 10.10 -2.58 -2.86
C LEU A 443 10.61 -2.34 -1.42
N MET A 444 10.07 -1.36 -0.71
CA MET A 444 10.40 -1.11 0.71
C MET A 444 9.99 -2.27 1.60
N THR A 445 8.79 -2.82 1.42
CA THR A 445 8.30 -3.90 2.29
C THR A 445 9.08 -5.19 2.07
N VAL A 446 9.31 -5.54 0.81
CA VAL A 446 10.14 -6.71 0.45
C VAL A 446 11.59 -6.47 0.89
N GLY A 447 12.13 -5.27 0.65
CA GLY A 447 13.48 -4.87 1.05
C GLY A 447 13.71 -4.98 2.56
N GLY A 448 12.79 -4.44 3.36
CA GLY A 448 12.85 -4.53 4.82
C GLY A 448 12.77 -5.97 5.32
N LEU A 449 11.91 -6.80 4.70
CA LEU A 449 11.84 -8.23 5.02
C LEU A 449 13.18 -8.92 4.72
N MET A 450 13.79 -8.66 3.57
CA MET A 450 15.10 -9.18 3.22
C MET A 450 16.19 -8.73 4.20
N GLN A 451 16.17 -7.48 4.65
CA GLN A 451 17.11 -6.96 5.64
C GLN A 451 16.97 -7.67 7.00
N ILE A 452 15.74 -7.90 7.48
CA ILE A 452 15.47 -8.63 8.73
C ILE A 452 16.14 -10.01 8.71
N TYR A 453 16.00 -10.73 7.59
CA TYR A 453 16.57 -12.08 7.41
C TYR A 453 18.00 -12.08 6.85
N ARG A 454 18.63 -10.91 6.70
CA ARG A 454 19.99 -10.73 6.14
C ARG A 454 20.18 -11.36 4.76
N VAL A 455 19.16 -11.27 3.93
CA VAL A 455 19.17 -11.70 2.52
C VAL A 455 19.51 -10.49 1.65
N PRO A 456 20.51 -10.59 0.74
CA PRO A 456 20.84 -9.48 -0.14
C PRO A 456 19.73 -9.25 -1.16
N PHE A 457 19.25 -8.01 -1.25
CA PHE A 457 18.30 -7.61 -2.29
C PHE A 457 18.99 -7.57 -3.66
N ASN A 458 18.40 -8.23 -4.64
CA ASN A 458 18.88 -8.25 -6.02
C ASN A 458 17.81 -7.66 -6.95
N MET A 459 17.88 -6.38 -7.28
CA MET A 459 16.86 -5.75 -8.15
C MET A 459 16.76 -6.37 -9.57
N MET A 460 17.67 -7.26 -9.99
CA MET A 460 17.52 -8.01 -11.24
C MET A 460 17.89 -9.50 -11.07
N PRO A 461 16.96 -10.29 -10.56
CA PRO A 461 17.14 -11.73 -10.51
C PRO A 461 17.02 -12.31 -11.92
N GLY A 462 18.07 -12.97 -12.38
CA GLY A 462 18.12 -13.62 -13.70
C GLY A 462 19.15 -13.06 -14.68
N MET A 463 19.60 -11.80 -14.56
CA MET A 463 20.70 -11.30 -15.39
C MET A 463 22.09 -11.76 -14.93
N SER A 464 22.21 -12.25 -13.69
CA SER A 464 23.48 -12.74 -13.14
C SER A 464 23.89 -14.13 -13.62
N LYS A 465 23.08 -14.81 -14.44
CA LYS A 465 23.39 -16.13 -15.02
C LYS A 465 23.81 -16.08 -16.50
N ALA A 466 23.90 -14.88 -17.08
CA ALA A 466 24.41 -14.65 -18.42
C ALA A 466 25.77 -13.93 -18.33
N SER A 467 26.78 -14.63 -17.80
CA SER A 467 28.19 -14.22 -17.89
C SER A 467 29.07 -15.45 -17.89
#